data_AF-A0A078LCC0-F1
#
_entry.id   AF-A0A078LCC0-F1
#
_cell.length_a   1.000
_cell.length_b   1.000
_cell.length_c   1.000
_cell.angle_alpha   90.00
_cell.angle_beta   90.00
_cell.angle_gamma   90.00
#
_symmetry.space_group_name_H-M   'P 1'
#
loop_
_entity.id
_entity.type
_entity.pdbx_description
1 polymer ?
#
loop_
_entity_poly.entity_id
_entity_poly.type
_entity_poly.pdbx_seq_one_letter_code
_entity_poly.pdbx_strand_id
1 'polypeptide(L)'
;MGIGSGQFVSSYPGALGFDVNPAGMAWLHERNAYADLYASRWRALTMWDVLEHIDDPERAVRQAKEFVFVSLPIFDNAEHILISRHYRKDEHIWYWTHEGLLMWFEAQGFTCVEHNTIESRLGRDGISSYAFRRK
;
A
#
# COMPACT_ATOMS: atom_id res chain seq x y z
N MET A 1 -0.68 6.42 -3.04
CA MET A 1 -1.36 6.60 -1.73
C MET A 1 -0.29 6.72 -0.67
N GLY A 2 -0.45 7.56 0.34
CA GLY A 2 0.56 7.76 1.40
C GLY A 2 1.90 8.13 0.81
N ILE A 3 2.05 9.38 0.37
CA ILE A 3 3.16 9.78 -0.49
C ILE A 3 4.50 9.82 0.26
N GLY A 4 4.48 9.74 1.59
CA GLY A 4 5.66 9.89 2.44
C GLY A 4 6.32 11.24 2.18
N SER A 5 7.57 11.22 1.73
CA SER A 5 8.32 12.42 1.33
C SER A 5 7.96 12.96 -0.06
N GLY A 6 7.04 12.31 -0.80
CA GLY A 6 6.71 12.65 -2.19
C GLY A 6 7.69 12.09 -3.22
N GLN A 7 8.61 11.22 -2.82
CA GLN A 7 9.66 10.69 -3.71
C GLN A 7 9.10 10.00 -4.95
N PHE A 8 8.13 9.09 -4.78
CA PHE A 8 7.56 8.37 -5.93
C PHE A 8 6.87 9.32 -6.92
N VAL A 9 6.08 10.27 -6.41
CA VAL A 9 5.42 11.30 -7.24
C VAL A 9 6.43 12.14 -7.99
N SER A 10 7.57 12.46 -7.36
CA SER A 10 8.65 13.25 -7.98
C SER A 10 9.43 12.46 -9.02
N SER A 11 9.65 11.16 -8.80
CA SER A 11 10.47 10.31 -9.67
C SER A 11 9.70 9.70 -10.84
N TYR A 12 8.38 9.60 -10.77
CA TYR A 12 7.55 9.02 -11.83
C TYR A 12 6.69 10.10 -12.50
N PRO A 13 7.09 10.63 -13.68
CA PRO A 13 6.33 11.65 -14.39
C PRO A 13 4.87 11.25 -14.62
N GLY A 14 3.94 12.12 -14.23
CA GLY A 14 2.50 11.88 -14.36
C GLY A 14 1.89 11.06 -13.23
N ALA A 15 2.66 10.62 -12.23
CA ALA A 15 2.08 10.12 -10.98
C ALA A 15 1.37 11.26 -10.24
N LEU A 16 0.18 10.94 -9.74
CA LEU A 16 -0.55 11.78 -8.79
C LEU A 16 -0.49 11.14 -7.39
N GLY A 17 -0.79 11.94 -6.37
CA GLY A 17 -0.72 11.51 -4.98
C GLY A 17 -1.98 11.84 -4.20
N PHE A 18 -2.15 11.10 -3.12
CA PHE A 18 -3.15 11.31 -2.08
C PHE A 18 -2.51 10.96 -0.74
N ASP A 19 -2.73 11.78 0.28
CA ASP A 19 -2.22 11.58 1.62
C ASP A 19 -3.26 11.97 2.67
N VAL A 20 -3.22 11.36 3.84
CA VAL A 20 -4.06 11.78 4.99
C VAL A 20 -3.37 12.86 5.82
N ASN A 21 -2.05 12.96 5.73
CA ASN A 21 -1.27 13.98 6.41
C ASN A 21 -1.46 15.34 5.70
N PRO A 22 -1.89 16.40 6.42
CA PRO A 22 -2.08 17.73 5.84
C PRO A 22 -0.85 18.30 5.13
N ALA A 23 0.37 17.99 5.62
CA ALA A 23 1.60 18.44 4.99
C ALA A 23 1.81 17.77 3.62
N GLY A 24 1.50 16.48 3.51
CA GLY A 24 1.56 15.75 2.24
C GLY A 24 0.52 16.28 1.24
N MET A 25 -0.69 16.58 1.72
CA MET A 25 -1.74 17.20 0.91
C MET A 25 -1.33 18.58 0.39
N ALA A 26 -0.80 19.45 1.25
CA ALA A 26 -0.30 20.77 0.84
C ALA A 26 0.80 20.64 -0.23
N TRP A 27 1.77 19.76 0.00
CA TRP A 27 2.86 19.48 -0.94
C TRP A 27 2.35 19.06 -2.33
N LEU A 28 1.30 18.23 -2.38
CA LEU A 28 0.66 17.76 -3.62
C LEU A 28 -0.09 18.88 -4.35
N HIS A 29 -0.84 19.71 -3.61
CA HIS A 29 -1.59 20.83 -4.20
C HIS A 29 -0.65 21.89 -4.81
N GLU A 30 0.44 22.24 -4.12
CA GLU A 30 1.45 23.16 -4.64
C GLU A 30 2.06 22.71 -5.97
N ARG A 31 2.09 21.40 -6.22
CA ARG A 31 2.67 20.78 -7.43
C ARG A 31 1.63 20.39 -8.46
N ASN A 32 0.36 20.72 -8.24
CA ASN A 32 -0.76 20.26 -9.06
C ASN A 32 -0.76 18.73 -9.29
N ALA A 33 -0.34 17.98 -8.27
CA ALA A 33 -0.17 16.53 -8.30
C ALA A 33 -1.19 15.81 -7.39
N TYR A 34 -2.11 16.55 -6.78
CA TYR A 34 -3.17 15.97 -5.96
C TYR A 34 -4.18 15.18 -6.79
N ALA A 35 -4.54 14.00 -6.30
CA ALA A 35 -5.61 13.15 -6.80
C ALA A 35 -6.53 12.77 -5.64
N ASP A 36 -7.81 13.04 -5.77
CA ASP A 36 -8.80 12.51 -4.82
C ASP A 36 -9.00 11.01 -5.09
N LEU A 37 -8.50 10.17 -4.17
CA LEU A 37 -8.62 8.71 -4.29
C LEU A 37 -10.07 8.28 -4.52
N TYR A 38 -11.02 8.84 -3.78
CA TYR A 38 -12.38 8.32 -3.68
C TYR A 38 -13.38 8.97 -4.65
N ALA A 39 -13.02 10.10 -5.26
CA ALA A 39 -13.84 10.76 -6.29
C ALA A 39 -13.66 10.16 -7.69
N SER A 40 -12.71 9.25 -7.90
CA SER A 40 -12.35 8.73 -9.22
C SER A 40 -11.82 7.30 -9.18
N ARG A 41 -11.69 6.70 -10.37
CA ARG A 41 -11.08 5.38 -10.58
C ARG A 41 -9.74 5.55 -11.29
N TRP A 42 -8.72 4.85 -10.82
CA TRP A 42 -7.33 5.02 -11.25
C TRP A 42 -6.84 3.78 -11.98
N ARG A 43 -6.01 3.94 -13.03
CA ARG A 43 -5.46 2.79 -13.76
C ARG A 43 -4.72 1.85 -12.80
N ALA A 44 -3.84 2.41 -11.98
CA ALA A 44 -3.11 1.69 -10.96
C ALA A 44 -3.07 2.49 -9.66
N LEU A 45 -2.94 1.79 -8.53
CA LEU A 45 -2.67 2.36 -7.22
C LEU A 45 -1.34 1.81 -6.69
N THR A 46 -0.56 2.68 -6.05
CA THR A 46 0.62 2.31 -5.26
C THR A 46 0.36 2.63 -3.79
N MET A 47 0.71 1.70 -2.90
CA MET A 47 0.49 1.73 -1.45
C MET A 47 1.72 1.17 -0.75
N TRP A 48 2.75 1.99 -0.60
CA TRP A 48 4.01 1.60 0.05
C TRP A 48 3.90 1.86 1.55
N ASP A 49 3.84 0.80 2.37
CA ASP A 49 3.63 0.87 3.83
C ASP A 49 2.36 1.70 4.17
N VAL A 50 1.23 1.36 3.51
CA VAL A 50 -0.02 2.14 3.58
C VAL A 50 -1.23 1.26 3.84
N LEU A 51 -1.33 0.08 3.23
CA LEU A 51 -2.55 -0.73 3.22
C LEU A 51 -2.99 -1.12 4.65
N GLU A 52 -2.04 -1.43 5.51
CA GLU A 52 -2.20 -1.80 6.92
C GLU A 52 -2.76 -0.67 7.80
N HIS A 53 -2.72 0.58 7.33
CA HIS A 53 -3.16 1.77 8.05
C HIS A 53 -4.55 2.25 7.62
N ILE A 54 -5.17 1.65 6.60
CA ILE A 54 -6.48 2.08 6.09
C ILE A 54 -7.59 1.35 6.86
N ASP A 55 -8.53 2.09 7.45
CA ASP A 55 -9.70 1.51 8.16
C ASP A 55 -10.56 0.62 7.24
N ASP A 56 -10.83 1.09 6.02
CA ASP A 56 -11.59 0.38 4.97
C ASP A 56 -10.70 0.18 3.73
N PRO A 57 -9.77 -0.81 3.76
CA PRO A 57 -8.82 -1.03 2.67
C PRO A 57 -9.55 -1.49 1.39
N GLU A 58 -10.69 -2.16 1.52
CA GLU A 58 -11.52 -2.59 0.40
C GLU A 58 -11.99 -1.39 -0.43
N ARG A 59 -12.52 -0.34 0.22
CA ARG A 59 -12.97 0.87 -0.49
C ARG A 59 -11.84 1.56 -1.25
N ALA A 60 -10.62 1.51 -0.73
CA ALA A 60 -9.44 2.05 -1.40
C ALA A 60 -9.06 1.22 -2.64
N VAL A 61 -8.87 -0.10 -2.49
CA VAL A 61 -8.43 -0.96 -3.61
C VAL A 61 -9.48 -1.09 -4.72
N ARG A 62 -10.78 -0.93 -4.42
CA ARG A 62 -11.85 -0.85 -5.43
C ARG A 62 -11.68 0.32 -6.40
N GLN A 63 -10.88 1.33 -6.06
CA GLN A 63 -10.61 2.45 -6.97
C GLN A 63 -9.60 2.10 -8.08
N ALA A 64 -8.82 1.02 -7.94
CA ALA A 64 -7.93 0.54 -8.99
C ALA A 64 -8.69 -0.19 -10.10
N LYS A 65 -8.46 0.22 -11.35
CA LYS A 65 -9.00 -0.40 -12.57
C LYS A 65 -8.19 -1.60 -13.02
N GLU A 66 -6.86 -1.55 -12.91
CA GLU A 66 -5.99 -2.60 -13.44
C GLU A 66 -5.03 -3.15 -12.40
N PHE A 67 -4.28 -2.29 -11.70
CA PHE A 67 -3.22 -2.75 -10.80
C PHE A 67 -3.29 -2.13 -9.40
N VAL A 68 -2.92 -2.93 -8.41
CA VAL A 68 -2.57 -2.47 -7.06
C VAL A 68 -1.18 -2.97 -6.74
N PHE A 69 -0.28 -2.05 -6.43
CA PHE A 69 1.06 -2.35 -5.95
C PHE A 69 1.13 -2.02 -4.47
N VAL A 70 1.55 -2.98 -3.66
CA VAL A 70 1.69 -2.82 -2.22
C VAL A 70 3.06 -3.29 -1.78
N SER A 71 3.59 -2.64 -0.77
CA SER A 71 4.68 -3.18 0.05
C SER A 71 4.28 -3.01 1.49
N LEU A 72 4.39 -4.07 2.29
CA LEU A 72 3.98 -4.05 3.69
C LEU A 72 4.67 -5.16 4.49
N PRO A 73 4.67 -5.06 5.83
CA PRO A 73 5.11 -6.14 6.70
C PRO A 73 4.25 -7.39 6.54
N ILE A 74 4.90 -8.54 6.39
CA ILE A 74 4.26 -9.86 6.39
C ILE A 74 4.68 -10.62 7.63
N PHE A 75 3.69 -11.25 8.27
CA PHE A 75 3.87 -12.00 9.51
C PHE A 75 3.54 -13.48 9.31
N ASP A 76 4.21 -14.35 10.06
CA ASP A 76 3.88 -15.78 10.08
C ASP A 76 2.59 -16.07 10.87
N ASN A 77 2.41 -15.40 12.02
CA ASN A 77 1.30 -15.63 12.95
C ASN A 77 1.18 -14.50 13.99
N ALA A 78 0.23 -14.66 14.92
CA ALA A 78 -0.04 -13.71 16.00
C ALA A 78 1.16 -13.50 16.92
N GLU A 79 1.89 -14.57 17.25
CA GLU A 79 3.07 -14.52 18.10
C GLU A 79 4.21 -13.73 17.41
N HIS A 80 4.40 -13.94 16.11
CA HIS A 80 5.38 -13.21 15.32
C HIS A 80 5.08 -11.71 15.30
N ILE A 81 3.81 -11.31 15.25
CA ILE A 81 3.43 -9.90 15.36
C ILE A 81 3.97 -9.30 16.65
N LEU A 82 3.76 -9.94 17.80
CA LEU A 82 4.13 -9.38 19.12
C LEU A 82 5.65 -9.19 19.31
N ILE A 83 6.47 -9.99 18.63
CA ILE A 83 7.94 -9.89 18.71
C ILE A 83 8.55 -9.12 17.54
N SER A 84 7.77 -8.81 16.51
CA SER A 84 8.24 -8.14 15.31
C SER A 84 8.50 -6.65 15.58
N ARG A 85 9.58 -6.14 14.98
CA ARG A 85 9.88 -4.70 15.02
C ARG A 85 8.84 -3.85 14.27
N HIS A 86 7.98 -4.48 13.47
CA HIS A 86 6.87 -3.85 12.74
C HIS A 86 5.56 -3.87 13.52
N TYR A 87 5.58 -4.31 14.78
CA TYR A 87 4.42 -4.14 15.65
C TYR A 87 4.22 -2.66 15.97
N ARG A 88 3.15 -2.09 15.43
CA ARG A 88 2.71 -0.71 15.67
C ARG A 88 1.24 -0.69 16.03
N LYS A 89 0.92 -1.05 17.28
CA LYS A 89 -0.48 -1.18 17.74
C LYS A 89 -1.32 0.11 17.63
N ASP A 90 -0.65 1.27 17.60
CA ASP A 90 -1.29 2.58 17.54
C ASP A 90 -1.34 3.13 16.10
N GLU A 91 -0.81 2.39 15.10
CA GLU A 91 -0.74 2.82 13.69
C GLU A 91 -1.27 1.77 12.72
N HIS A 92 -0.97 0.48 12.93
CA HIS A 92 -1.40 -0.62 12.08
C HIS A 92 -2.75 -1.14 12.58
N ILE A 93 -3.74 -1.13 11.69
CA ILE A 93 -5.06 -1.69 11.93
C ILE A 93 -5.06 -3.17 11.50
N TRP A 94 -4.33 -3.47 10.43
CA TRP A 94 -4.27 -4.80 9.83
C TRP A 94 -2.87 -5.39 9.92
N TYR A 95 -2.80 -6.69 10.23
CA TYR A 95 -1.57 -7.46 10.18
C TYR A 95 -1.79 -8.64 9.25
N TRP A 96 -0.93 -8.78 8.25
CA TRP A 96 -1.14 -9.72 7.15
C TRP A 96 -0.15 -10.88 7.20
N THR A 97 -0.68 -12.09 7.04
CA THR A 97 0.13 -13.21 6.55
C THR A 97 0.20 -13.15 5.02
N HIS A 98 1.19 -13.80 4.41
CA HIS A 98 1.29 -13.91 2.95
C HIS A 98 0.00 -14.46 2.35
N GLU A 99 -0.43 -15.63 2.82
CA GLU A 99 -1.64 -16.30 2.35
C GLU A 99 -2.90 -15.47 2.62
N GLY A 100 -3.00 -14.83 3.79
CA GLY A 100 -4.12 -13.96 4.13
C GLY A 100 -4.25 -12.77 3.18
N LEU A 101 -3.13 -12.14 2.82
CA LEU A 101 -3.11 -11.04 1.85
C LEU A 101 -3.54 -11.50 0.45
N LEU A 102 -3.03 -12.64 -0.01
CA LEU A 102 -3.41 -13.22 -1.31
C LEU A 102 -4.90 -13.54 -1.37
N MET A 103 -5.42 -14.23 -0.36
CA MET A 103 -6.84 -14.57 -0.26
C MET A 103 -7.73 -13.33 -0.18
N TRP A 104 -7.29 -12.31 0.55
CA TRP A 104 -8.03 -11.06 0.66
C TRP A 104 -8.10 -10.33 -0.69
N PHE A 105 -6.99 -10.17 -1.40
CA PHE A 105 -6.97 -9.55 -2.74
C PHE A 105 -7.78 -10.34 -3.77
N GLU A 106 -7.73 -11.68 -3.70
CA GLU A 106 -8.55 -12.59 -4.50
C GLU A 106 -10.04 -12.31 -4.30
N ALA A 107 -10.49 -12.13 -3.05
CA ALA A 107 -11.86 -11.74 -2.73
C ALA A 107 -12.23 -10.34 -3.26
N GLN A 108 -11.25 -9.44 -3.45
CA GLN A 108 -11.46 -8.11 -4.05
C GLN A 108 -11.43 -8.11 -5.59
N GLY A 109 -11.31 -9.29 -6.21
CA GLY A 109 -11.28 -9.46 -7.67
C GLY A 109 -9.92 -9.17 -8.30
N PHE A 110 -8.83 -9.40 -7.56
CA PHE A 110 -7.46 -9.30 -8.07
C PHE A 110 -6.73 -10.64 -7.98
N THR A 111 -5.69 -10.81 -8.78
CA THR A 111 -4.77 -11.95 -8.69
C THR A 111 -3.35 -11.42 -8.57
N CYS A 112 -2.56 -12.02 -7.69
CA CYS A 112 -1.14 -11.70 -7.55
C CYS A 112 -0.39 -12.16 -8.79
N VAL A 113 0.24 -11.23 -9.51
CA VAL A 113 1.06 -11.53 -10.70
C VAL A 113 2.55 -11.45 -10.41
N GLU A 114 2.94 -10.79 -9.31
CA GLU A 114 4.33 -10.74 -8.84
C GLU A 114 4.36 -10.61 -7.32
N HIS A 115 5.29 -11.32 -6.69
CA HIS A 115 5.65 -11.20 -5.28
C HIS A 115 7.16 -11.33 -5.16
N ASN A 116 7.79 -10.44 -4.40
CA ASN A 116 9.20 -10.56 -4.06
C ASN A 116 9.49 -10.01 -2.65
N THR A 117 10.65 -10.41 -2.12
CA THR A 117 11.13 -10.02 -0.78
C THR A 117 12.45 -9.23 -0.88
N ILE A 118 12.66 -8.48 -1.96
CA ILE A 118 13.95 -7.82 -2.21
C ILE A 118 14.26 -6.78 -1.13
N GLU A 119 13.24 -6.06 -0.64
CA GLU A 119 13.38 -5.09 0.44
C GLU A 119 13.91 -5.74 1.73
N SER A 120 13.38 -6.92 2.09
CA SER A 120 13.89 -7.73 3.20
C SER A 120 15.35 -8.09 3.01
N ARG A 121 15.75 -8.52 1.81
CA ARG A 121 17.15 -8.86 1.49
C ARG A 121 18.08 -7.66 1.55
N LEU A 122 17.56 -6.45 1.35
CA LEU A 122 18.28 -5.18 1.43
C LEU A 122 18.23 -4.55 2.84
N GLY A 123 17.67 -5.25 3.83
CA GLY A 123 17.71 -4.85 5.24
C GLY A 123 16.40 -4.31 5.80
N ARG A 124 15.34 -4.18 5.00
CA ARG A 124 13.97 -3.94 5.49
C ARG A 124 13.30 -5.27 5.87
N ASP A 125 13.87 -5.93 6.88
CA ASP A 125 13.45 -7.26 7.35
C ASP A 125 11.93 -7.38 7.49
N GLY A 126 11.34 -8.51 7.07
CA GLY A 126 9.89 -8.77 7.14
C GLY A 126 9.00 -8.02 6.15
N ILE A 127 9.55 -7.19 5.25
CA ILE A 127 8.78 -6.49 4.21
C ILE A 127 8.72 -7.33 2.93
N SER A 128 7.51 -7.45 2.36
CA SER A 128 7.28 -8.06 1.05
C SER A 128 6.54 -7.11 0.12
N SER A 129 6.88 -7.16 -1.17
CA SER A 129 6.30 -6.32 -2.21
C SER A 129 5.50 -7.17 -3.19
N TYR A 130 4.34 -6.67 -3.61
CA TYR A 130 3.38 -7.38 -4.45
C TYR A 130 2.85 -6.51 -5.59
N ALA A 131 2.56 -7.15 -6.72
CA ALA A 131 1.74 -6.60 -7.80
C ALA A 131 0.49 -7.45 -7.97
N PHE A 132 -0.68 -6.83 -7.78
CA PHE A 132 -1.98 -7.44 -7.97
C PHE A 132 -2.64 -6.87 -9.22
N ARG A 133 -3.13 -7.75 -10.10
CA ARG A 133 -3.84 -7.38 -11.33
C ARG A 133 -5.32 -7.69 -11.19
N ARG A 134 -6.20 -6.77 -11.57
CA ARG A 134 -7.65 -6.97 -11.59
C ARG A 134 -8.00 -8.06 -12.63
N LYS A 135 -8.93 -8.93 -12.28
CA LYS A 135 -9.46 -9.98 -13.16
C LYS A 135 -10.34 -9.44 -14.28
#